data_AF-A0A1F7CVA2-F1
#
_entry.id   AF-A0A1F7CVA2-F1
#
_cell.length_a   1.000
_cell.length_b   1.000
_cell.length_c   1.000
_cell.angle_alpha   90.00
_cell.angle_beta   90.00
_cell.angle_gamma   90.00
#
_symmetry.space_group_name_H-M   'P 1'
#
loop_
_entity.id
_entity.type
_entity.pdbx_description
1 polymer ?
#
loop_
_entity_poly.entity_id
_entity_poly.type
_entity_poly.pdbx_seq_one_letter_code
_entity_poly.pdbx_strand_id
1 'polypeptide(L)'
;MHLTAYQIIAPLVSFVAIVYAWNLVFKQKKTVWEAILWTAFWSAIAYIAIEPDSITYLTMVTGIKNRENAVLVTFLGILFFIVFYLVIRLEELEQRQTRLIRKIALQKKGLSVEEEDDKR
;
A
#
# COMPACT_ATOMS: atom_id res chain seq x y z
N MET A 1 25.28 -21.35 14.19
CA MET A 1 24.18 -20.46 13.80
C MET A 1 23.86 -19.58 15.01
N HIS A 2 24.28 -18.31 15.00
CA HIS A 2 23.83 -17.36 16.02
C HIS A 2 22.43 -16.91 15.63
N LEU A 3 21.41 -17.55 16.23
CA LEU A 3 20.03 -17.08 16.13
C LEU A 3 19.99 -15.67 16.73
N THR A 4 19.86 -14.66 15.88
CA THR A 4 19.66 -13.31 16.36
C THR A 4 18.20 -13.19 16.83
N ALA A 5 17.95 -12.42 17.89
CA ALA A 5 16.59 -12.24 18.42
C ALA A 5 15.61 -11.76 17.33
N TYR A 6 16.11 -11.00 16.35
CA TYR A 6 15.34 -10.55 15.19
C TYR A 6 14.77 -11.69 14.35
N GLN A 7 15.54 -12.75 14.10
CA GLN A 7 15.12 -13.91 13.28
C GLN A 7 13.98 -14.71 13.90
N ILE A 8 13.76 -14.58 15.22
CA ILE A 8 12.69 -15.25 15.94
C ILE A 8 11.49 -14.32 16.12
N ILE A 9 11.74 -13.07 16.51
CA ILE A 9 10.69 -12.10 16.82
C ILE A 9 9.94 -11.69 15.55
N ALA A 10 10.65 -11.38 14.45
CA ALA A 10 10.02 -10.84 13.25
C ALA A 10 9.04 -11.81 12.59
N PRO A 11 9.34 -13.12 12.41
CA PRO A 11 8.37 -14.08 11.89
C PRO A 11 7.17 -14.28 12.83
N LEU A 12 7.40 -14.29 14.14
CA LEU A 12 6.33 -14.49 15.14
C LEU A 12 5.34 -13.31 15.13
N VAL A 13 5.86 -12.08 15.11
CA VAL A 13 5.04 -10.86 14.96
C VAL A 13 4.28 -10.87 13.63
N SER A 14 4.96 -11.23 12.54
CA SER A 14 4.35 -11.32 11.21
C SER A 14 3.19 -12.31 11.19
N PHE A 15 3.35 -13.48 11.82
CA PHE A 15 2.29 -14.46 11.94
C PHE A 15 1.07 -13.92 12.70
N VAL A 16 1.29 -13.29 13.86
CA VAL A 16 0.21 -12.67 14.64
C VAL A 16 -0.50 -11.58 13.85
N ALA A 17 0.24 -10.74 13.12
CA ALA A 17 -0.31 -9.67 12.31
C ALA A 17 -1.15 -10.18 11.13
N ILE A 18 -0.72 -11.27 10.47
CA ILE A 18 -1.48 -11.93 9.41
C ILE A 18 -2.78 -12.50 9.99
N VAL A 19 -2.70 -13.27 11.07
CA VAL A 19 -3.89 -13.86 11.74
C VAL A 19 -4.88 -12.76 12.16
N TYR A 20 -4.38 -11.65 12.70
CA TYR A 20 -5.22 -10.51 13.08
C TYR A 20 -5.90 -9.87 11.87
N ALA A 21 -5.19 -9.68 10.76
CA ALA A 21 -5.77 -9.11 9.54
C ALA A 21 -6.90 -9.97 8.98
N TRP A 22 -6.71 -11.29 8.91
CA TRP A 22 -7.77 -12.20 8.47
C TRP A 22 -8.95 -12.23 9.43
N ASN A 23 -8.72 -12.21 10.75
CA ASN A 23 -9.79 -12.10 11.75
C ASN A 23 -10.64 -10.83 11.55
N LEU A 24 -10.03 -9.73 11.14
CA LEU A 24 -10.74 -8.47 10.87
C LEU A 24 -11.61 -8.52 9.61
N VAL A 25 -11.19 -9.27 8.58
CA VAL A 25 -11.99 -9.55 7.38
C VAL A 25 -13.19 -10.43 7.69
N PHE A 26 -13.00 -11.49 8.49
CA PHE A 26 -14.10 -12.37 8.92
C PHE A 26 -15.17 -11.61 9.70
N LYS A 27 -14.80 -10.51 10.36
CA LYS A 27 -15.72 -9.60 11.05
C LYS A 27 -16.36 -8.54 10.13
N GLN A 28 -16.20 -8.65 8.80
CA GLN A 28 -16.71 -7.71 7.79
C GLN A 28 -16.26 -6.26 7.99
N LYS A 29 -15.19 -6.02 8.77
CA LYS A 29 -14.69 -4.67 9.06
C LYS A 29 -13.68 -4.17 8.01
N LYS A 30 -13.16 -5.07 7.18
CA LYS A 30 -12.18 -4.79 6.14
C LYS A 30 -12.45 -5.57 4.88
N THR A 31 -11.99 -5.00 3.77
CA THR A 31 -12.09 -5.62 2.45
C THR A 31 -11.06 -6.75 2.32
N VAL A 32 -11.40 -7.77 1.53
CA VAL A 32 -10.48 -8.89 1.24
C VAL A 32 -9.17 -8.38 0.61
N TRP A 33 -9.25 -7.30 -0.18
CA TRP A 33 -8.08 -6.67 -0.79
C TRP A 33 -7.07 -6.14 0.22
N GLU A 34 -7.54 -5.47 1.27
CA GLU A 34 -6.67 -4.97 2.35
C GLU A 34 -5.97 -6.12 3.08
N ALA A 35 -6.65 -7.25 3.25
CA ALA A 35 -6.10 -8.43 3.92
C ALA A 35 -5.00 -9.11 3.10
N ILE A 36 -5.19 -9.18 1.78
CA ILE A 36 -4.20 -9.70 0.85
C ILE A 36 -2.95 -8.83 0.89
N LEU A 37 -3.12 -7.50 0.83
CA LEU A 37 -1.99 -6.56 0.96
C LEU A 37 -1.26 -6.73 2.29
N TRP A 38 -2.00 -6.84 3.40
CA TRP A 38 -1.39 -7.05 4.71
C TRP A 38 -0.63 -8.38 4.78
N THR A 39 -1.20 -9.44 4.21
CA THR A 39 -0.57 -10.75 4.17
C THR A 39 0.71 -10.73 3.36
N ALA A 40 0.69 -10.13 2.16
CA ALA A 40 1.87 -9.98 1.33
C ALA A 40 2.98 -9.20 2.04
N PHE A 41 2.62 -8.10 2.71
CA PHE A 41 3.57 -7.25 3.44
C PHE A 41 4.24 -7.99 4.60
N TRP A 42 3.47 -8.61 5.49
CA TRP A 42 4.02 -9.35 6.64
C TRP A 42 4.76 -10.61 6.22
N SER A 43 4.34 -11.26 5.12
CA SER A 43 5.07 -12.39 4.55
C SER A 43 6.45 -11.97 4.03
N ALA A 44 6.56 -10.80 3.37
CA ALA A 44 7.84 -10.26 2.93
C ALA A 44 8.78 -9.97 4.11
N ILE A 45 8.26 -9.41 5.21
CA ILE A 45 9.03 -9.17 6.44
C ILE A 45 9.53 -10.49 7.04
N ALA A 46 8.65 -11.48 7.18
CA ALA A 46 9.02 -12.80 7.69
C ALA A 46 10.09 -13.47 6.82
N TYR A 47 9.95 -13.38 5.50
CA TYR A 47 10.91 -13.92 4.53
C TYR A 47 12.29 -13.28 4.67
N ILE A 48 12.37 -11.94 4.71
CA ILE A 48 13.63 -11.21 4.88
C ILE A 48 14.29 -11.55 6.22
N ALA A 49 13.50 -11.78 7.27
CA ALA A 49 14.02 -12.15 8.58
C ALA A 49 14.63 -13.57 8.58
N ILE A 50 14.02 -14.53 7.87
CA ILE A 50 14.51 -15.91 7.81
C ILE A 50 15.73 -16.03 6.89
N GLU A 51 15.71 -15.34 5.74
CA GLU A 51 16.76 -15.40 4.72
C GLU A 51 17.37 -14.00 4.46
N PRO A 52 18.28 -13.53 5.33
CA PRO A 52 18.86 -12.19 5.22
C PRO A 52 19.79 -12.02 4.01
N ASP A 53 20.28 -13.10 3.39
CA ASP A 53 21.12 -13.00 2.20
C ASP A 53 20.32 -12.58 0.96
N SER A 54 18.97 -12.67 1.01
CA SER A 54 18.08 -12.10 -0.02
C SER A 54 18.29 -10.60 -0.25
N ILE A 55 18.72 -9.85 0.79
CA ILE A 55 19.05 -8.43 0.68
C ILE A 55 20.25 -8.19 -0.26
N THR A 56 21.12 -9.17 -0.46
CA THR A 56 22.24 -9.06 -1.40
C THR A 56 21.75 -8.80 -2.84
N TYR A 57 20.62 -9.39 -3.25
CA TYR A 57 20.03 -9.09 -4.55
C TYR A 57 19.62 -7.61 -4.65
N LEU A 58 19.07 -7.05 -3.57
CA LEU A 58 18.70 -5.64 -3.51
C LEU A 58 19.92 -4.73 -3.62
N THR A 59 21.04 -5.08 -3.00
CA THR A 59 22.30 -4.33 -3.13
C THR A 59 22.83 -4.32 -4.57
N MET A 60 22.64 -5.41 -5.33
CA MET A 60 23.05 -5.52 -6.73
C MET A 60 22.18 -4.66 -7.66
N VAL A 61 20.87 -4.67 -7.45
CA VAL A 61 19.92 -3.89 -8.28
C VAL A 61 20.01 -2.39 -7.98
N THR A 62 20.09 -2.02 -6.70
CA THR A 62 20.14 -0.61 -6.27
C THR A 62 21.53 0.00 -6.34
N GLY A 63 22.58 -0.83 -6.40
CA GLY A 63 23.99 -0.39 -6.34
C GLY A 63 24.46 0.02 -4.94
N ILE A 64 23.62 -0.13 -3.90
CA ILE A 64 23.95 0.27 -2.53
C ILE A 64 24.71 -0.88 -1.85
N LYS A 65 26.02 -0.69 -1.61
CA LYS A 65 26.90 -1.73 -1.05
C LYS A 65 26.51 -2.21 0.36
N ASN A 66 25.93 -1.34 1.18
CA ASN A 66 25.54 -1.67 2.55
C ASN A 66 24.12 -2.25 2.57
N ARG A 67 23.98 -3.50 3.03
CA ARG A 67 22.69 -4.22 3.10
C ARG A 67 21.60 -3.43 3.83
N GLU A 68 21.94 -2.88 4.99
CA GLU A 68 21.02 -2.06 5.80
C GLU A 68 20.55 -0.81 5.05
N ASN A 69 21.47 -0.08 4.44
CA ASN A 69 21.16 1.12 3.66
C ASN A 69 20.36 0.78 2.41
N ALA A 70 20.63 -0.36 1.76
CA ALA A 70 19.91 -0.80 0.57
C ALA A 70 18.42 -1.03 0.89
N VAL A 71 18.15 -1.69 2.01
CA VAL A 71 16.77 -1.88 2.51
C VAL A 71 16.14 -0.52 2.80
N LEU A 72 16.77 0.32 3.62
CA LEU A 72 16.21 1.60 4.03
C LEU A 72 15.89 2.51 2.84
N VAL A 73 16.82 2.68 1.90
CA VAL A 73 16.63 3.54 0.73
C VAL A 73 15.57 2.98 -0.20
N THR A 74 15.51 1.66 -0.38
CA THR A 74 14.47 1.03 -1.22
C THR A 74 13.09 1.24 -0.61
N PHE A 75 12.93 0.95 0.69
CA PHE A 75 11.65 1.15 1.38
C PHE A 75 11.26 2.62 1.38
N LEU A 76 12.21 3.54 1.56
CA LEU A 76 11.96 4.96 1.48
C LEU A 76 11.50 5.38 0.08
N GLY A 77 12.14 4.88 -0.98
CA GLY A 77 11.72 5.12 -2.36
C GLY A 77 10.32 4.61 -2.67
N ILE A 78 10.01 3.38 -2.24
CA ILE A 78 8.66 2.79 -2.38
C ILE A 78 7.63 3.62 -1.60
N LEU A 79 7.94 4.04 -0.36
CA LEU A 79 7.08 4.89 0.45
C LEU A 79 6.81 6.23 -0.23
N PHE A 80 7.85 6.91 -0.73
CA PHE A 80 7.68 8.15 -1.48
C PHE A 80 6.80 7.97 -2.71
N PHE A 81 7.00 6.89 -3.46
CA PHE A 81 6.17 6.58 -4.63
C PHE A 81 4.70 6.38 -4.25
N ILE A 82 4.42 5.59 -3.19
CA ILE A 82 3.06 5.36 -2.70
C ILE A 82 2.43 6.66 -2.21
N VAL A 83 3.15 7.47 -1.44
CA VAL A 83 2.66 8.77 -0.95
C VAL A 83 2.32 9.69 -2.11
N PHE A 84 3.20 9.79 -3.11
CA PHE A 84 2.95 10.60 -4.30
C PHE A 84 1.72 10.11 -5.09
N TYR A 85 1.60 8.79 -5.28
CA TYR A 85 0.41 8.19 -5.89
C TYR A 85 -0.88 8.52 -5.12
N LEU A 86 -0.83 8.46 -3.78
CA LEU A 86 -1.97 8.82 -2.94
C LEU A 86 -2.34 10.30 -3.04
N VAL A 87 -1.36 11.21 -3.13
CA VAL A 87 -1.60 12.65 -3.34
C VAL A 87 -2.33 12.89 -4.67
N ILE A 88 -1.87 12.30 -5.77
CA ILE A 88 -2.54 12.40 -7.07
C ILE A 88 -3.97 11.85 -6.97
N ARG A 89 -4.13 10.68 -6.35
CA ARG A 89 -5.44 10.05 -6.23
C ARG A 89 -6.40 10.87 -5.36
N LEU A 90 -5.88 11.56 -4.35
CA LEU A 90 -6.65 12.47 -3.51
C LEU A 90 -7.16 13.65 -4.33
N GLU A 91 -6.30 14.28 -5.14
CA GLU A 91 -6.69 15.38 -6.03
C GLU A 91 -7.79 14.96 -7.02
N GLU A 92 -7.65 13.78 -7.64
CA GLU A 92 -8.70 13.24 -8.53
C GLU A 92 -10.04 13.05 -7.82
N LEU A 93 -10.02 12.63 -6.55
CA LEU A 93 -11.21 12.45 -5.73
C LEU A 93 -11.85 13.79 -5.38
N GLU A 94 -11.07 14.80 -5.00
CA GLU A 94 -11.55 16.16 -4.73
C GLU A 94 -12.22 16.79 -5.97
N GLN A 95 -11.60 16.63 -7.15
CA GLN A 95 -12.18 17.09 -8.40
C GLN A 95 -13.49 16.36 -8.75
N ARG A 96 -13.56 15.04 -8.54
CA ARG A 96 -14.80 14.26 -8.72
C ARG A 96 -15.90 14.72 -7.77
N GLN A 97 -15.58 14.96 -6.49
CA GLN A 97 -16.54 15.48 -5.53
C GLN A 97 -17.05 16.86 -5.94
N THR A 98 -16.17 17.75 -6.37
CA THR A 98 -16.55 19.09 -6.84
C THR A 98 -17.51 19.02 -8.03
N ARG A 99 -17.23 18.15 -9.02
CA ARG A 99 -18.12 17.93 -10.17
C ARG A 99 -19.48 17.37 -9.74
N LEU A 100 -19.51 16.41 -8.81
CA LEU A 100 -20.76 15.85 -8.29
C LEU A 100 -21.60 16.89 -7.57
N ILE A 101 -20.99 17.71 -6.70
CA ILE A 101 -21.69 18.81 -6.01
C ILE A 101 -22.26 19.81 -7.02
N ARG A 102 -21.50 20.17 -8.07
CA ARG A 102 -21.98 21.06 -9.14
C ARG A 102 -23.16 20.46 -9.90
N LYS A 103 -23.09 19.17 -10.27
CA LYS A 103 -24.22 18.47 -10.93
C LYS A 103 -25.46 18.49 -10.03
N ILE A 104 -25.33 18.17 -8.74
CA ILE A 104 -26.44 18.20 -7.77
C ILE A 104 -27.04 19.62 -7.65
N ALA A 105 -26.21 20.65 -7.60
CA ALA A 105 -26.66 22.04 -7.47
C ALA A 105 -27.42 22.54 -8.72
N LEU A 106 -26.97 22.19 -9.93
CA LEU A 106 -27.64 22.53 -11.19
C LEU A 106 -28.98 21.80 -11.31
N GLN A 107 -29.00 20.50 -10.99
CA GLN A 107 -30.20 19.67 -11.00
C GLN A 107 -31.25 20.21 -10.03
N LYS A 108 -30.85 20.66 -8.83
CA LYS A 108 -31.75 21.33 -7.87
C LYS A 108 -32.34 22.65 -8.38
N LYS A 109 -31.67 23.35 -9.30
CA LYS A 109 -32.15 24.58 -9.92
C LYS A 109 -33.00 24.32 -11.18
N GLY A 110 -33.30 23.07 -11.52
CA GLY A 110 -34.04 22.71 -12.74
C GLY A 110 -33.23 22.92 -14.03
N LEU A 111 -31.93 23.17 -13.92
CA LEU A 111 -31.02 23.26 -15.05
C LEU A 111 -30.40 21.87 -15.25
N SER A 112 -31.05 21.00 -16.03
CA SER A 112 -30.43 19.75 -16.46
C SER A 112 -29.33 20.09 -17.46
N VAL A 113 -28.10 19.68 -17.17
CA VAL A 113 -27.03 19.66 -18.18
C VAL A 113 -27.41 18.52 -19.12
N GLU A 114 -27.93 18.85 -20.31
CA GLU A 114 -27.95 17.89 -21.41
C GLU A 114 -26.49 17.47 -21.62
N GLU A 115 -26.20 16.20 -21.37
CA GLU A 115 -24.90 15.63 -21.66
C GLU A 115 -24.76 15.65 -23.20
N GLU A 116 -24.15 16.71 -23.74
CA GLU A 116 -23.55 16.66 -25.06
C GLU A 116 -22.47 15.59 -25.00
N ASP A 117 -22.88 14.40 -25.42
CA ASP A 117 -22.09 13.23 -25.70
C ASP A 117 -20.89 13.67 -26.54
N ASP A 118 -19.72 13.69 -25.89
CA ASP A 118 -18.43 14.07 -26.44
C ASP A 118 -18.05 13.06 -27.53
N LYS A 119 -18.57 13.28 -28.73
CA LYS A 119 -18.01 12.76 -29.97
C LYS A 119 -16.69 13.51 -30.21
N ARG A 120 -15.57 12.95 -29.75
CA ARG A 120 -14.32 12.79 -30.53
C ARG A 120 -13.18 12.14 -29.76
#